data_AF-A0A7K1WTL2-F1
#
_entry.id   AF-A0A7K1WTL2-F1
#
_cell.length_a   1.000
_cell.length_b   1.000
_cell.length_c   1.000
_cell.angle_alpha   90.00
_cell.angle_beta   90.00
_cell.angle_gamma   90.00
#
_symmetry.space_group_name_H-M   'P 1'
#
loop_
_entity.id
_entity.type
_entity.pdbx_description
1 polymer ?
#
loop_
_entity_poly.entity_id
_entity_poly.type
_entity_poly.pdbx_seq_one_letter_code
_entity_poly.pdbx_strand_id
1 'polypeptide(L)'
;MKKLLFMLPLLFFVSAIFAQNQDPSSKRILGNWYSKTNLSIKWTFTQDGRVYNYNQDRMAVMYKYTISHSCQNFTDDTAEFITLMDKDGNQFCFKINGINENKNGILSLTNLSNMQQLIFVNDANSKVVQ
;
A
#
# COMPACT_ATOMS: atom_id res chain seq x y z
N MET A 1 19.90 16.67 63.84
CA MET A 1 19.70 15.36 63.20
C MET A 1 20.14 15.45 61.76
N LYS A 2 20.94 14.46 61.34
CA LYS A 2 21.70 14.40 60.09
C LYS A 2 20.86 13.66 59.05
N LYS A 3 20.79 14.17 57.82
CA LYS A 3 20.93 13.46 56.53
C LYS A 3 20.39 14.35 55.40
N LEU A 4 21.31 15.09 54.76
CA LEU A 4 21.12 15.52 53.38
C LEU A 4 21.05 14.24 52.52
N LEU A 5 19.96 14.07 51.79
CA LEU A 5 19.87 13.07 50.72
C LEU A 5 20.07 13.80 49.40
N PHE A 6 21.14 13.40 48.71
CA PHE A 6 21.55 13.86 47.40
C PHE A 6 20.44 13.61 46.36
N MET A 7 20.03 14.67 45.68
CA MET A 7 19.23 14.59 44.46
C MET A 7 20.12 14.08 43.32
N LEU A 8 19.88 12.85 42.86
CA LEU A 8 20.51 12.31 41.66
C LEU A 8 19.56 12.55 40.47
N PRO A 9 19.89 13.42 39.50
CA PRO A 9 19.06 13.54 38.31
C PRO A 9 19.37 12.34 37.41
N LEU A 10 18.43 11.40 37.36
CA LEU A 10 18.47 10.26 36.45
C LEU A 10 18.29 10.79 35.02
N LEU A 11 19.40 10.86 34.28
CA LEU A 11 19.43 11.17 32.85
C LEU A 11 18.75 10.04 32.07
N PHE A 12 17.42 10.06 32.03
CA PHE A 12 16.66 9.30 31.04
C PHE A 12 16.81 10.00 29.70
N PHE A 13 17.87 9.66 28.96
CA PHE A 13 17.87 9.79 27.52
C PHE A 13 16.84 8.79 26.98
N VAL A 14 15.58 9.21 26.95
CA VAL A 14 14.55 8.50 26.19
C VAL A 14 14.93 8.68 24.73
N SER A 15 15.61 7.67 24.18
CA SER A 15 15.74 7.50 22.74
C SER A 15 14.32 7.34 22.20
N ALA A 16 13.66 8.45 21.88
CA ALA A 16 12.45 8.43 21.10
C ALA A 16 12.85 7.92 19.71
N ILE A 17 12.80 6.60 19.54
CA ILE A 17 12.77 5.97 18.22
C ILE A 17 11.47 6.52 17.64
N PHE A 18 11.57 7.56 16.82
CA PHE A 18 10.44 8.06 16.06
C PHE A 18 9.97 6.90 15.19
N ALA A 19 8.93 6.19 15.63
CA ALA A 19 8.12 5.41 14.73
C ALA A 19 7.64 6.41 13.68
N GLN A 20 8.28 6.43 12.51
CA GLN A 20 7.76 7.15 11.37
C GLN A 20 6.39 6.54 11.11
N ASN A 21 5.35 7.22 11.59
CA ASN A 21 3.97 6.89 11.32
C ASN A 21 3.80 7.03 9.81
N GLN A 22 4.02 5.93 9.09
CA GLN A 22 3.70 5.89 7.68
C GLN A 22 2.18 6.04 7.58
N ASP A 23 1.73 6.82 6.62
CA ASP A 23 0.30 6.88 6.32
C ASP A 23 -0.24 5.46 6.05
N PRO A 24 -1.50 5.17 6.43
CA PRO A 24 -2.09 3.87 6.16
C PRO A 24 -2.09 3.57 4.66
N SER A 25 -2.10 2.28 4.31
CA SER A 25 -2.09 1.82 2.92
C SER A 25 -3.23 2.41 2.09
N SER A 26 -4.40 2.63 2.70
CA SER A 26 -5.56 3.29 2.09
C SER A 26 -5.28 4.72 1.58
N LYS A 27 -4.36 5.46 2.21
CA LYS A 27 -3.91 6.76 1.72
C LYS A 27 -2.76 6.64 0.72
N ARG A 28 -1.80 5.75 0.99
CA ARG A 28 -0.59 5.59 0.16
C ARG A 28 -0.86 5.01 -1.23
N ILE A 29 -1.96 4.28 -1.40
CA ILE A 29 -2.31 3.65 -2.67
C ILE A 29 -2.90 4.63 -3.70
N LEU A 30 -3.37 5.80 -3.28
CA LEU A 30 -4.06 6.73 -4.17
C LEU A 30 -3.15 7.22 -5.31
N GLY A 31 -3.71 7.31 -6.52
CA GLY A 31 -2.99 7.77 -7.72
C GLY A 31 -2.79 6.69 -8.77
N ASN A 32 -1.90 6.97 -9.73
CA ASN A 32 -1.63 6.10 -10.87
C ASN A 32 -0.46 5.15 -10.60
N TRP A 33 -0.64 3.90 -11.02
CA TRP A 33 0.32 2.82 -10.92
C TRP A 33 0.42 2.12 -12.26
N TYR A 34 1.58 2.22 -12.90
CA TYR A 34 1.87 1.63 -14.21
C TYR A 34 2.55 0.28 -14.01
N SER A 35 2.11 -0.76 -14.71
CA SER A 35 2.77 -2.06 -14.63
C SER A 35 4.23 -1.92 -15.05
N LYS A 36 5.15 -2.42 -14.22
CA LYS A 36 6.59 -2.38 -14.50
C LYS A 36 6.97 -3.20 -15.73
N THR A 37 6.20 -4.24 -16.06
CA THR A 37 6.45 -5.09 -17.23
C THR A 37 5.78 -4.59 -18.50
N ASN A 38 4.77 -3.72 -18.39
CA ASN A 38 4.09 -3.11 -19.52
C ASN A 38 3.48 -1.77 -19.11
N LEU A 39 4.18 -0.66 -19.42
CA LEU A 39 3.75 0.69 -19.03
C LEU A 39 2.46 1.16 -19.71
N SER A 40 1.96 0.45 -20.73
CA SER A 40 0.63 0.72 -21.29
C SER A 40 -0.51 0.27 -20.38
N ILE A 41 -0.23 -0.59 -19.39
CA ILE A 41 -1.19 -1.03 -18.37
C ILE A 41 -1.06 -0.13 -17.14
N LYS A 42 -2.16 0.50 -16.74
CA LYS A 42 -2.21 1.45 -15.62
C LYS A 42 -3.41 1.18 -14.73
N TRP A 43 -3.22 1.22 -13.42
CA TRP A 43 -4.27 1.23 -12.41
C TRP A 43 -4.32 2.60 -11.74
N THR A 44 -5.52 3.18 -11.62
CA THR A 44 -5.73 4.45 -10.94
C THR A 44 -6.66 4.24 -9.76
N PHE A 45 -6.14 4.37 -8.54
CA PHE A 45 -6.93 4.27 -7.31
C PHE A 45 -7.41 5.66 -6.87
N THR A 46 -8.71 5.78 -6.63
CA THR A 46 -9.36 7.05 -6.29
C THR A 46 -9.95 7.01 -4.88
N GLN A 47 -10.05 8.19 -4.27
CA GLN A 47 -10.45 8.34 -2.86
C GLN A 47 -11.88 7.84 -2.57
N ASP A 48 -12.73 7.76 -3.60
CA ASP A 48 -14.10 7.24 -3.52
C ASP A 48 -14.17 5.70 -3.53
N GLY A 49 -13.04 5.00 -3.39
CA GLY A 49 -13.00 3.53 -3.31
C GLY A 49 -13.16 2.85 -4.65
N ARG A 50 -12.79 3.51 -5.76
CA ARG A 50 -12.77 2.92 -7.10
C ARG A 50 -11.34 2.75 -7.61
N VAL A 51 -11.13 1.70 -8.39
CA VAL A 51 -9.91 1.52 -9.16
C VAL A 51 -10.26 1.34 -10.63
N TYR A 52 -9.56 2.06 -11.48
CA TYR A 52 -9.74 2.03 -12.93
C TYR A 52 -8.51 1.39 -13.56
N ASN A 53 -8.72 0.34 -14.34
CA ASN A 53 -7.68 -0.30 -15.13
C ASN A 53 -7.73 0.26 -16.56
N TYR A 54 -6.57 0.62 -17.08
CA TYR A 54 -6.39 1.13 -18.43
C TYR A 54 -5.41 0.25 -19.20
N ASN A 55 -5.64 0.14 -20.50
CA ASN A 55 -4.69 -0.38 -21.47
C ASN A 55 -4.57 0.63 -22.62
N GLN A 56 -3.35 1.12 -22.90
CA GLN A 56 -3.10 2.17 -23.89
C GLN A 56 -3.98 3.41 -23.67
N ASP A 57 -4.08 3.85 -22.41
CA ASP A 57 -4.91 4.97 -21.94
C ASP A 57 -6.43 4.85 -22.18
N ARG A 58 -6.90 3.70 -22.69
CA ARG A 58 -8.32 3.38 -22.76
C ARG A 58 -8.72 2.64 -21.51
N MET A 59 -9.77 3.12 -20.83
CA MET A 59 -10.33 2.44 -19.66
C MET A 59 -10.87 1.08 -20.10
N ALA A 60 -10.35 0.01 -19.49
CA ALA A 60 -10.73 -1.36 -19.77
C ALA A 60 -11.80 -1.85 -18.79
N VAL A 61 -11.60 -1.61 -17.50
CA VAL A 61 -12.51 -2.06 -16.44
C VAL A 61 -12.39 -1.17 -15.20
N MET A 62 -13.47 -1.09 -14.43
CA MET A 62 -13.52 -0.43 -13.12
C MET A 62 -13.97 -1.44 -12.06
N TYR A 63 -13.34 -1.37 -10.90
CA TYR A 63 -13.72 -2.13 -9.71
C TYR A 63 -13.97 -1.20 -8.52
N LYS A 64 -14.85 -1.60 -7.61
CA LYS A 64 -14.78 -1.09 -6.24
C LYS A 64 -13.59 -1.74 -5.55
N TYR A 65 -12.88 -1.00 -4.71
CA TYR A 65 -11.80 -1.58 -3.91
C TYR A 65 -11.95 -1.29 -2.42
N THR A 66 -11.44 -2.23 -1.62
CA THR A 66 -11.24 -2.06 -0.18
C THR A 66 -9.83 -2.52 0.19
N ILE A 67 -9.31 -2.00 1.30
CA ILE A 67 -8.07 -2.48 1.92
C ILE A 67 -8.40 -2.93 3.34
N SER A 68 -8.05 -4.16 3.67
CA SER A 68 -8.34 -4.78 4.98
C SER A 68 -7.36 -5.92 5.28
N HIS A 69 -7.36 -6.41 6.51
CA HIS A 69 -6.63 -7.60 6.95
C HIS A 69 -7.27 -8.93 6.54
N SER A 70 -8.29 -8.87 5.67
CA SER A 70 -8.95 -10.05 5.11
C SER A 70 -9.41 -9.80 3.67
N CYS A 71 -9.47 -10.87 2.90
CA CYS A 71 -10.08 -10.94 1.57
C CYS A 71 -10.54 -12.37 1.29
N GLN A 72 -11.83 -12.57 1.03
CA GLN A 72 -12.43 -13.91 0.90
C GLN A 72 -12.06 -14.82 2.10
N ASN A 73 -11.39 -15.95 1.85
CA ASN A 73 -10.93 -16.92 2.84
C ASN A 73 -9.52 -16.64 3.38
N PHE A 74 -8.90 -15.54 2.99
CA PHE A 74 -7.60 -15.10 3.51
C PHE A 74 -7.79 -14.08 4.62
N THR A 75 -7.10 -14.29 5.75
CA THR A 75 -7.02 -13.36 6.88
C THR A 75 -5.61 -13.38 7.42
N ASP A 76 -5.05 -12.21 7.77
CA ASP A 76 -3.71 -12.06 8.31
C ASP A 76 -3.64 -10.82 9.21
N ASP A 77 -3.20 -10.97 10.45
CA ASP A 77 -3.14 -9.87 11.43
C ASP A 77 -2.06 -8.84 11.12
N THR A 78 -1.13 -9.18 10.22
CA THR A 78 0.03 -8.34 9.89
C THR A 78 -0.01 -7.83 8.45
N ALA A 79 -0.56 -8.61 7.53
CA ALA A 79 -0.66 -8.24 6.12
C ALA A 79 -2.01 -7.63 5.77
N GLU A 80 -1.98 -6.64 4.90
CA GLU A 80 -3.18 -6.08 4.28
C GLU A 80 -3.41 -6.67 2.89
N PHE A 81 -4.67 -6.67 2.48
CA PHE A 81 -5.13 -7.15 1.18
C PHE A 81 -5.92 -6.06 0.48
N ILE A 82 -5.81 -6.00 -0.84
CA ILE A 82 -6.74 -5.27 -1.69
C ILE A 82 -7.79 -6.28 -2.17
N THR A 83 -9.07 -5.96 -1.94
CA THR A 83 -10.17 -6.64 -2.60
C THR A 83 -10.63 -5.78 -3.77
N LEU A 84 -10.64 -6.32 -4.98
CA LEU A 84 -11.29 -5.69 -6.14
C LEU A 84 -12.62 -6.39 -6.40
N MET A 85 -13.71 -5.64 -6.44
CA MET A 85 -15.05 -6.17 -6.67
C MET A 85 -15.63 -5.63 -7.98
N ASP A 86 -16.03 -6.52 -8.87
CA ASP A 86 -16.66 -6.15 -10.13
C ASP A 86 -18.15 -5.80 -9.95
N LYS A 87 -18.81 -5.45 -11.06
CA LYS A 87 -20.24 -5.11 -11.07
C LYS A 87 -21.17 -6.28 -10.72
N ASP A 88 -20.69 -7.51 -10.90
CA ASP A 88 -21.44 -8.74 -10.68
C ASP A 88 -21.18 -9.31 -9.27
N GLY A 89 -20.32 -8.65 -8.49
CA GLY A 89 -19.97 -9.03 -7.12
C GLY A 89 -18.79 -10.00 -7.02
N ASN A 90 -18.14 -10.35 -8.13
CA ASN A 90 -16.96 -11.21 -8.07
C ASN A 90 -15.81 -10.45 -7.42
N GLN A 91 -15.09 -11.12 -6.53
CA GLN A 91 -13.97 -10.55 -5.79
C GLN A 91 -12.64 -11.10 -6.32
N PHE A 92 -11.66 -10.22 -6.45
CA PHE A 92 -10.28 -10.55 -6.79
C PHE A 92 -9.37 -10.05 -5.66
N CYS A 93 -8.64 -10.98 -5.04
CA CYS A 93 -7.82 -10.70 -3.86
C CYS A 93 -6.35 -10.54 -4.21
N PHE A 94 -5.74 -9.48 -3.68
CA PHE A 94 -4.32 -9.22 -3.80
C PHE A 94 -3.71 -8.97 -2.43
N LYS A 95 -2.68 -9.73 -2.03
CA LYS A 95 -1.89 -9.40 -0.85
C LYS A 95 -1.00 -8.21 -1.17
N ILE A 96 -0.97 -7.22 -0.28
CA ILE A 96 -0.07 -6.08 -0.37
C ILE A 96 1.30 -6.51 0.16
N ASN A 97 2.32 -6.47 -0.70
CA ASN A 97 3.71 -6.68 -0.27
C ASN A 97 4.38 -5.35 0.12
N GLY A 98 3.94 -4.24 -0.45
CA GLY A 98 4.41 -2.89 -0.12
C GLY A 98 3.78 -1.81 -0.99
N ILE A 99 3.56 -0.61 -0.42
CA ILE A 99 2.98 0.55 -1.11
C ILE A 99 3.79 1.81 -0.80
N ASN A 100 4.48 2.33 -1.81
CA ASN A 100 5.23 3.57 -1.78
C ASN A 100 6.10 3.71 -0.52
N GLU A 101 6.73 2.62 -0.10
CA GLU A 101 7.51 2.59 1.13
C GLU A 101 8.66 3.58 1.01
N ASN A 102 8.81 4.45 2.03
CA ASN A 102 9.80 5.52 2.02
C ASN A 102 9.78 6.37 0.73
N LYS A 103 8.59 6.52 0.13
CA LYS A 103 8.37 7.27 -1.13
C LYS A 103 9.12 6.69 -2.34
N ASN A 104 9.38 5.37 -2.36
CA ASN A 104 10.08 4.71 -3.45
C ASN A 104 9.29 4.63 -4.77
N GLY A 105 8.00 4.99 -4.76
CA GLY A 105 7.14 4.98 -5.94
C GLY A 105 6.84 3.58 -6.48
N ILE A 106 6.87 2.54 -5.64
CA ILE A 106 6.60 1.15 -6.01
C ILE A 106 5.33 0.66 -5.31
N LEU A 107 4.48 -0.05 -6.06
CA LEU A 107 3.39 -0.86 -5.53
C LEU A 107 3.68 -2.32 -5.89
N SER A 108 3.76 -3.18 -4.89
CA SER A 108 4.03 -4.61 -5.04
C SER A 108 2.87 -5.42 -4.48
N LEU A 109 2.27 -6.24 -5.33
CA LEU A 109 1.09 -7.05 -5.00
C LEU A 109 1.35 -8.53 -5.34
N THR A 110 0.70 -9.42 -4.62
CA THR A 110 0.61 -10.85 -4.98
C THR A 110 -0.84 -11.18 -5.27
N ASN A 111 -1.15 -11.57 -6.51
CA ASN A 111 -2.47 -12.07 -6.88
C ASN A 111 -2.70 -13.43 -6.21
N LEU A 112 -3.71 -13.54 -5.35
CA LEU A 112 -3.93 -14.75 -4.56
C LEU A 112 -4.58 -15.91 -5.33
N SER A 113 -5.11 -15.66 -6.54
CA SER A 113 -5.70 -16.72 -7.37
C SER A 113 -4.64 -17.58 -8.08
N ASN A 114 -3.48 -17.00 -8.39
CA ASN A 114 -2.43 -17.65 -9.19
C ASN A 114 -1.02 -17.43 -8.63
N MET A 115 -0.90 -16.80 -7.46
CA MET A 115 0.35 -16.45 -6.78
C MET A 115 1.31 -15.57 -7.59
N GLN A 116 0.83 -14.93 -8.66
CA GLN A 116 1.64 -14.07 -9.49
C GLN A 116 1.97 -12.76 -8.76
N GLN A 117 3.24 -12.39 -8.76
CA GLN A 117 3.68 -11.08 -8.30
C GLN A 117 3.44 -10.01 -9.36
N LEU A 118 2.79 -8.93 -8.98
CA LEU A 118 2.54 -7.76 -9.81
C LEU A 118 3.30 -6.57 -9.23
N ILE A 119 4.17 -5.97 -10.04
CA ILE A 119 4.94 -4.78 -9.66
C ILE A 119 4.50 -3.61 -10.52
N PHE A 120 4.17 -2.51 -9.85
CA PHE A 120 3.82 -1.24 -10.49
C PHE A 120 4.73 -0.11 -10.01
N VAL A 121 4.84 0.92 -10.83
CA VAL A 121 5.57 2.16 -10.55
C VAL A 121 4.64 3.36 -10.69
N ASN A 122 4.83 4.41 -9.91
CA ASN A 122 4.01 5.62 -10.00
C ASN A 122 4.43 6.55 -11.17
N ASP A 123 3.72 7.67 -11.34
CA ASP A 123 3.98 8.66 -12.40
C ASP A 123 5.42 9.24 -12.41
N ALA A 124 6.07 9.35 -11.25
CA ALA A 124 7.43 9.87 -11.18
C ALA A 124 8.44 8.87 -11.76
N ASN A 125 8.24 7.58 -11.47
CA ASN A 125 9.12 6.51 -11.90
C ASN A 125 8.81 6.01 -13.33
N SER A 126 7.57 6.14 -13.81
CA SER A 126 7.21 5.71 -15.17
C SER A 126 7.87 6.56 -16.26
N LYS A 127 8.16 7.84 -15.99
CA LYS A 127 8.84 8.77 -16.90
C LYS A 127 10.35 8.54 -17.04
N VAL A 128 10.96 7.79 -16.12
CA VAL A 128 12.41 7.51 -16.12
C VAL A 128 12.74 6.25 -16.95
N VAL A 129 11.73 5.44 -17.27
CA VAL A 129 11.89 4.15 -17.97
C VAL A 129 11.66 4.28 -19.48
N GLN A 130 11.16 5.43 -19.97
CA GLN A 130 11.09 5.77 -21.40
C GLN A 130 12.34 6.51 -21.85
#